data_AF-A0A1Q3VSG2-F1
#
_entry.id   AF-A0A1Q3VSG2-F1
#
_cell.length_a   1.000
_cell.length_b   1.000
_cell.length_c   1.000
_cell.angle_alpha   90.00
_cell.angle_beta   90.00
_cell.angle_gamma   90.00
#
_symmetry.space_group_name_H-M   'P 1'
#
loop_
_entity.id
_entity.type
_entity.pdbx_description
1 polymer ?
#
loop_
_entity_poly.entity_id
_entity_poly.type
_entity_poly.pdbx_seq_one_letter_code
_entity_poly.pdbx_strand_id
1 'polypeptide(L)' 'METRTARLTILIDPRKKQLFEEICASQDLTPSQVVRKLIRQYVIDHAGTRELPEWMSPPAARGDTAEKQAEK' A
#
# COMPACT_ATOMS: atom_id res chain seq x y z
N MET A 1 19.77 9.00 -0.71
CA MET A 1 18.66 8.05 -0.49
C MET A 1 17.37 8.80 -0.71
N GLU A 2 16.67 8.50 -1.80
CA GLU A 2 15.45 9.21 -2.20
C GLU A 2 14.40 9.15 -1.08
N THR A 3 13.91 10.31 -0.64
CA THR A 3 12.85 10.46 0.36
C THR A 3 11.51 10.00 -0.22
N ARG A 4 11.29 8.69 -0.31
CA ARG A 4 10.02 8.06 -0.70
C ARG A 4 9.00 8.01 0.45
N THR A 5 9.20 8.82 1.49
CA THR A 5 8.35 8.85 2.68
C THR A 5 7.68 10.21 2.81
N ALA A 6 6.36 10.24 2.61
CA ALA A 6 5.52 11.39 2.91
C ALA A 6 4.72 11.12 4.20
N ARG A 7 4.43 12.17 4.98
CA ARG A 7 3.55 12.08 6.16
C ARG A 7 2.10 12.27 5.72
N LEU A 8 1.23 11.39 6.18
CA LEU A 8 -0.22 11.47 5.98
C LEU A 8 -0.88 11.65 7.35
N THR A 9 -1.56 12.78 7.56
CA THR A 9 -2.30 13.08 8.79
C THR A 9 -3.79 12.82 8.55
N ILE A 10 -4.42 11.98 9.38
CA ILE A 10 -5.83 11.62 9.28
C ILE A 10 -6.48 11.86 10.64
N LEU A 11 -7.63 12.54 10.64
CA LEU A 11 -8.47 12.66 11.83
C LEU A 11 -9.37 11.43 11.92
N ILE A 12 -9.30 10.74 13.05
CA ILE A 12 -10.15 9.58 13.34
C ILE A 12 -10.78 9.75 14.73
N ASP A 13 -11.95 9.14 14.90
CA ASP A 13 -12.63 9.09 16.19
C ASP A 13 -11.74 8.43 17.27
N PRO A 14 -11.70 8.97 18.50
CA PRO A 14 -10.83 8.45 19.56
C PRO A 14 -11.12 7.00 19.95
N ARG A 15 -12.39 6.56 19.89
CA ARG A 15 -12.74 5.16 20.19
C ARG A 15 -12.25 4.23 19.11
N LYS A 16 -12.38 4.64 17.83
CA LYS A 16 -11.83 3.87 16.69
C LYS A 16 -10.30 3.78 16.78
N LYS A 17 -9.63 4.86 17.16
CA LYS A 17 -8.17 4.88 17.36
C LYS A 17 -7.75 3.84 18.41
N GLN A 18 -8.41 3.83 19.57
CA GLN A 18 -8.09 2.89 20.65
C GLN A 18 -8.26 1.43 20.22
N LEU A 19 -9.42 1.07 19.65
CA LEU A 19 -9.64 -0.29 19.15
C LEU A 19 -8.61 -0.69 18.10
N PHE A 20 -8.26 0.22 17.19
CA PHE A 20 -7.25 -0.06 16.17
C PHE A 20 -5.87 -0.29 16.78
N GLU A 21 -5.47 0.51 17.78
CA GLU A 21 -4.21 0.33 18.49
C GLU A 21 -4.18 -0.99 19.28
N GLU A 22 -5.29 -1.38 19.92
CA GLU A 22 -5.40 -2.67 20.64
C GLU A 22 -5.27 -3.87 19.70
N ILE A 23 -5.98 -3.86 18.56
CA ILE A 23 -5.91 -4.92 17.55
C ILE A 23 -4.51 -5.01 16.92
N CYS A 24 -3.84 -3.87 16.72
CA CYS A 24 -2.47 -3.85 16.23
C CYS A 24 -1.51 -4.44 17.26
N ALA A 25 -1.66 -4.05 18.53
CA ALA A 25 -0.85 -4.55 19.63
C ALA A 25 -1.02 -6.06 19.85
N SER A 26 -2.22 -6.60 19.71
CA SER A 26 -2.48 -8.04 19.84
C SER A 26 -1.84 -8.90 18.75
N GLN A 27 -1.38 -8.28 17.66
CA GLN A 27 -0.77 -8.95 16.51
C GLN A 27 0.72 -8.59 16.34
N ASP A 28 1.32 -7.89 17.32
CA ASP A 28 2.70 -7.38 17.25
C ASP A 28 2.95 -6.49 16.01
N LEU A 29 1.93 -5.73 15.60
CA LEU A 29 2.01 -4.81 14.46
C LEU A 29 1.92 -3.36 14.91
N THR A 30 2.58 -2.47 14.17
CA THR A 30 2.39 -1.02 14.36
C THR A 30 1.21 -0.52 13.51
N PRO A 31 0.42 0.45 14.02
CA PRO A 31 -0.66 1.10 13.26
C PRO A 31 -0.21 1.57 11.86
N SER A 32 1.01 2.10 11.76
CA SER A 32 1.58 2.57 10.49
C SER A 32 1.83 1.44 9.48
N GLN A 33 2.21 0.24 9.93
CA GLN A 33 2.39 -0.91 9.04
C GLN A 33 1.05 -1.39 8.48
N VAL A 34 0.02 -1.44 9.32
CA VAL A 34 -1.32 -1.86 8.92
C VAL A 34 -1.93 -0.85 7.95
N VAL A 35 -1.86 0.45 8.26
CA VAL A 35 -2.35 1.52 7.37
C VAL A 35 -1.65 1.50 6.01
N ARG A 36 -0.34 1.27 5.96
CA ARG A 36 0.37 1.13 4.67
C ARG A 36 -0.11 -0.06 3.84
N LYS A 37 -0.36 -1.21 4.48
CA LYS A 37 -0.93 -2.38 3.80
C LYS A 37 -2.33 -2.08 3.25
N LEU A 38 -3.18 -1.45 4.07
CA LEU A 38 -4.53 -1.04 3.67
C LEU A 38 -4.51 -0.05 2.50
N ILE A 39 -3.65 0.98 2.55
CA ILE A 39 -3.49 1.95 1.45
C ILE A 39 -3.04 1.23 0.19
N ARG A 40 -2.02 0.36 0.29
CA ARG A 40 -1.51 -0.38 -0.87
C ARG A 40 -2.61 -1.23 -1.51
N GLN A 41 -3.33 -2.00 -0.71
CA GLN A 41 -4.41 -2.87 -1.19
C GLN A 41 -5.52 -2.04 -1.83
N TYR A 42 -5.96 -0.98 -1.15
CA TYR A 42 -7.00 -0.09 -1.66
C TYR A 42 -6.63 0.54 -3.00
N VAL A 43 -5.38 0.98 -3.16
CA VAL A 43 -4.90 1.52 -4.45
C VAL A 43 -4.86 0.43 -5.52
N ILE A 44 -4.42 -0.79 -5.21
CA ILE A 44 -4.41 -1.90 -6.18
C ILE A 44 -5.83 -2.23 -6.64
N ASP A 45 -6.77 -2.38 -5.70
CA ASP A 45 -8.17 -2.72 -6.01
C ASP A 45 -8.89 -1.62 -6.81
N HIS A 46 -8.49 -0.35 -6.64
CA HIS A 46 -9.14 0.80 -7.29
C HIS A 46 -8.28 1.48 -8.35
N ALA A 47 -7.14 0.90 -8.75
CA ALA A 47 -6.24 1.51 -9.73
C ALA A 47 -6.89 1.64 -11.11
N GLY A 48 -7.84 0.76 -11.46
CA GLY A 48 -8.46 0.74 -12.78
C GLY A 48 -7.40 0.70 -13.89
N THR A 49 -7.44 1.67 -14.80
CA THR A 49 -6.49 1.86 -15.92
C THR A 49 -5.30 2.78 -15.58
N ARG A 50 -5.08 3.13 -14.32
CA ARG A 50 -3.95 4.00 -13.93
C ARG A 50 -2.64 3.22 -13.92
N GLU A 51 -1.58 3.82 -14.44
CA GLU A 51 -0.23 3.26 -14.34
C GLU A 51 0.21 3.23 -12.88
N LEU A 52 0.35 2.03 -12.34
CA LEU A 52 0.93 1.80 -11.02
C LEU A 52 2.44 1.63 -11.17
N PRO A 53 3.25 2.30 -10.33
CA PRO A 53 4.69 2.10 -10.36
C PRO A 53 5.04 0.66 -9.93
N GLU A 54 6.15 0.11 -10.45
CA GLU A 54 6.53 -1.32 -10.30
C GLU A 54 6.56 -1.83 -8.85
N TRP A 55 6.86 -0.96 -7.89
CA TRP A 55 6.91 -1.31 -6.47
C TRP A 55 5.52 -1.48 -5.83
N MET A 56 4.45 -1.00 -6.47
CA MET A 56 3.04 -1.15 -6.05
C MET A 56 2.31 -2.29 -6.79
N SER A 57 2.71 -2.62 -8.02
CA SER A 57 2.07 -3.69 -8.80
C SER A 57 2.16 -5.06 -8.10
N PRO A 58 1.05 -5.82 -8.03
CA PRO A 58 1.10 -7.19 -7.54
C PRO A 58 2.01 -8.03 -8.45
N PRO A 59 2.68 -9.07 -7.93
CA PRO A 59 3.56 -9.93 -8.74
C PRO A 59 2.83 -10.57 -9.94
N ALA A 60 1.49 -10.67 -9.91
CA ALA A 60 0.69 -11.14 -11.04
C ALA A 60 0.67 -10.17 -12.25
N ALA A 61 0.79 -8.86 -12.02
CA ALA A 61 0.87 -7.87 -13.10
C ALA A 61 2.29 -7.72 -13.69
N ARG A 62 3.29 -8.40 -13.09
CA ARG A 62 4.67 -8.46 -13.59
C ARG A 62 4.85 -9.48 -14.74
N GLY A 63 3.80 -10.23 -15.07
CA GLY A 63 3.83 -11.29 -16.08
C GLY A 63 3.49 -10.87 -17.52
N ASP A 64 2.96 -9.67 -17.75
CA ASP A 64 2.40 -9.30 -19.07
C ASP A 64 3.19 -8.20 -19.81
N THR A 65 4.09 -7.47 -19.13
CA THR A 65 4.85 -6.37 -19.76
C THR A 65 6.29 -6.72 -20.16
N ALA A 66 6.74 -7.96 -19.94
CA ALA A 66 8.11 -8.38 -20.25
C ALA A 66 8.34 -8.81 -21.72
N GLU A 67 7.31 -8.93 -22.56
CA GLU A 67 7.46 -9.46 -23.94
C GLU A 67 7.50 -8.39 -25.06
N LYS A 68 7.76 -7.11 -24.75
CA LYS A 68 7.87 -6.06 -25.81
C LYS A 68 9.13 -5.21 -25.83
N GLN A 69 10.22 -5.63 -25.18
CA GLN A 69 11.53 -4.94 -25.30
C GLN A 69 12.68 -5.85 -25.75
N ALA A 70 12.39 -6.91 -26.50
CA ALA A 70 13.40 -7.75 -27.13
C ALA A 70 13.14 -7.95 -28.63
N GLU A 71 12.80 -6.89 -29.36
CA GLU A 71 13.05 -6.84 -30.81
C GLU A 71 13.24 -5.40 -31.26
N LYS A 72 14.47 -4.90 -31.13
CA LYS A 72 15.04 -3.89 -32.02
C LYS A 72 16.56 -3.97 -32.03
#